data_AF-A0A3B3RBX2-F1
#
_entry.id   AF-A0A3B3RBX2-F1
#
_cell.length_a   1.000
_cell.length_b   1.000
_cell.length_c   1.000
_cell.angle_alpha   90.00
_cell.angle_beta   90.00
_cell.angle_gamma   90.00
#
_symmetry.space_group_name_H-M   'P 1'
#
loop_
_entity.id
_entity.type
_entity.pdbx_description
1 polymer ?
#
loop_
_entity_poly.entity_id
_entity_poly.type
_entity_poly.pdbx_seq_one_letter_code
_entity_poly.pdbx_strand_id
1 'polypeptide(L)'
;VLYSSIKNEKLEWAIEEEELRKSLSELVEEQCDCGGKRVARVTDGNNPFIAIPLLLNAITYKHGVLTRKSHADMDGKRTPRGRRGWKKFYAVLKGTILYLQKDEYKPDKDLSEVDLKNAVRIHHALATRASDYSKKPNVLKLKTSDWRVFLFQAPSEEEMMSWILRINLVAALFSAPAFPAAIGSMKKFCRPLLPSSSTRLSQEEQLRSHETKLKQITLEVEEHSRNPPDLTLKTKESEEYRLKEHYLTFETKLRAASDDLDKIEAYILGGEAPDGYLRKTQSSPALSHGRGSNGRAEGKSSLADQEQRS
;
A
#
# COMPACT_ATOMS: atom_id res chain seq x y z
N VAL A 1 49.68 2.97 22.88
CA VAL A 1 49.59 4.17 22.02
C VAL A 1 48.18 4.35 21.46
N LEU A 2 47.64 3.41 20.69
CA LEU A 2 46.30 3.52 20.07
C LEU A 2 45.13 3.74 21.07
N TYR A 3 45.12 3.02 22.20
CA TYR A 3 44.07 3.16 23.23
C TYR A 3 44.05 4.55 23.89
N SER A 4 45.22 5.21 24.01
CA SER A 4 45.32 6.56 24.55
C SER A 4 44.87 7.61 23.54
N SER A 5 45.15 7.40 22.25
CA SER A 5 44.73 8.30 21.17
C SER A 5 43.20 8.31 21.00
N ILE A 6 42.55 7.14 20.99
CA ILE A 6 41.08 7.05 20.84
C ILE A 6 40.33 7.64 22.05
N LYS A 7 40.93 7.60 23.25
CA LYS A 7 40.32 8.15 24.47
C LYS A 7 40.45 9.67 24.56
N ASN A 8 41.55 10.23 24.06
CA ASN A 8 41.87 11.65 24.20
C ASN A 8 41.47 12.48 22.98
N GLU A 9 41.36 11.87 21.80
CA GLU A 9 40.84 12.51 20.58
C GLU A 9 39.61 11.75 20.12
N LYS A 10 38.43 12.34 20.35
CA LYS A 10 37.19 11.82 19.76
C LYS A 10 37.30 11.96 18.25
N LEU A 11 37.07 10.85 17.54
CA LEU A 11 36.92 10.86 16.09
C LEU A 11 35.77 11.80 15.71
N GLU A 12 36.07 12.81 14.91
CA GLU A 12 35.05 13.67 14.30
C GLU A 12 34.39 12.89 13.15
N TRP A 13 33.07 13.00 13.06
CA TRP A 13 32.33 12.36 11.98
C TRP A 13 32.77 12.96 10.65
N ALA A 14 33.08 12.11 9.67
CA ALA A 14 33.62 12.52 8.37
C ALA A 14 32.62 13.31 7.49
N ILE A 15 31.46 13.69 8.03
CA ILE A 15 30.41 14.46 7.36
C ILE A 15 29.86 15.43 8.41
N GLU A 16 29.85 16.73 8.09
CA GLU A 16 29.18 17.71 8.93
C GLU A 16 27.69 17.36 9.02
N GLU A 17 27.10 17.47 10.21
CA GLU A 17 25.70 17.09 10.44
C GLU A 17 24.74 17.87 9.50
N GLU A 18 25.11 19.10 9.13
CA GLU A 18 24.43 19.95 8.15
C GLU A 18 24.52 19.40 6.73
N GLU A 19 25.69 18.89 6.33
CA GLU A 19 25.95 18.31 5.01
C GLU A 19 25.29 16.93 4.87
N LEU A 20 25.22 16.15 5.97
CA LEU A 20 24.40 14.96 6.05
C LEU A 20 22.92 15.33 5.88
N ARG A 21 22.42 16.33 6.61
CA ARG A 21 21.02 16.78 6.45
C ARG A 21 20.70 17.26 5.03
N LYS A 22 21.64 17.94 4.38
CA LYS A 22 21.51 18.44 3.01
C LYS A 22 21.49 17.31 1.98
N SER A 23 22.46 16.41 2.03
CA SER A 23 22.52 15.23 1.15
C SER A 23 21.31 14.31 1.33
N LEU A 24 20.81 14.16 2.55
CA LEU A 24 19.57 13.41 2.82
C LEU A 24 18.32 14.11 2.27
N SER A 25 18.31 15.44 2.22
CA SER A 25 17.20 16.20 1.64
C SER A 25 17.23 16.13 0.11
N GLU A 26 18.40 16.27 -0.52
CA GLU A 26 18.60 16.11 -1.97
C GLU A 26 18.23 14.70 -2.47
N LEU A 27 18.63 13.64 -1.75
CA LEU A 27 18.27 12.26 -2.09
C LEU A 27 16.75 12.00 -2.09
N VAL A 28 15.99 12.72 -1.26
CA VAL A 28 14.53 12.61 -1.20
C VAL A 28 13.87 13.42 -2.32
N GLU A 29 14.48 14.53 -2.75
CA GLU A 29 14.01 15.35 -3.86
C GLU A 29 14.26 14.67 -5.22
N GLU A 30 15.40 14.02 -5.43
CA GLU A 30 15.68 13.26 -6.67
C GLU A 30 14.75 12.04 -6.86
N GLN A 31 14.17 11.50 -5.78
CA GLN A 31 13.19 10.41 -5.87
C GLN A 31 11.82 10.89 -6.39
N CYS A 32 11.60 12.21 -6.49
CA CYS A 32 10.33 12.81 -6.89
C CYS A 32 10.50 13.70 -8.12
N ASP A 33 10.59 13.09 -9.31
CA ASP A 33 10.65 13.80 -10.60
C ASP A 33 9.29 14.41 -11.02
N CYS A 34 8.53 14.94 -10.05
CA CYS A 34 7.23 15.57 -10.28
C CYS A 34 7.14 16.91 -9.53
N GLY A 35 7.65 17.94 -10.20
CA GLY A 35 7.37 19.37 -10.00
C GLY A 35 6.76 19.79 -8.65
N GLY A 36 7.61 20.34 -7.78
CA GLY A 36 7.28 21.38 -6.80
C GLY A 36 5.90 21.32 -6.15
N LYS A 37 5.60 20.29 -5.36
CA LYS A 37 4.49 20.35 -4.39
C LYS A 37 4.96 19.82 -3.04
N ARG A 38 4.61 20.57 -1.97
CA ARG A 38 5.00 20.31 -0.59
C ARG A 38 4.79 18.83 -0.22
N VAL A 39 5.88 18.12 0.03
CA VAL A 39 5.86 16.76 0.58
C VAL A 39 5.32 16.85 2.01
N ALA A 40 4.04 16.54 2.22
CA ALA A 40 3.53 16.42 3.58
C ALA A 40 4.13 15.17 4.20
N ARG A 41 4.97 15.36 5.22
CA ARG A 41 5.71 14.30 5.92
C ARG A 41 4.84 13.79 7.06
N VAL A 42 4.52 12.49 7.09
CA VAL A 42 3.73 11.93 8.20
C VAL A 42 4.36 10.66 8.76
N THR A 43 5.01 10.82 9.92
CA THR A 43 5.24 9.83 11.00
C THR A 43 5.59 10.56 12.30
N ASP A 44 5.39 9.94 13.48
CA ASP A 44 5.66 10.47 14.84
C ASP A 44 7.16 10.74 15.16
N GLY A 45 8.03 10.82 14.15
CA GLY A 45 9.45 11.10 14.33
C GLY A 45 10.00 11.97 13.21
N ASN A 46 11.00 12.80 13.54
CA ASN A 46 11.75 13.66 12.62
C ASN A 46 12.56 12.88 11.56
N ASN A 47 12.30 11.59 11.35
CA ASN A 47 13.06 10.76 10.43
C ASN A 47 12.47 10.84 9.01
N PRO A 48 13.17 11.51 8.06
CA PRO A 48 12.68 11.68 6.69
C PRO A 48 12.55 10.37 5.91
N PHE A 49 13.24 9.29 6.32
CA PHE A 49 13.19 7.99 5.65
C PHE A 49 11.92 7.17 5.96
N ILE A 50 11.19 7.54 7.00
CA ILE A 50 9.95 6.85 7.40
C ILE A 50 8.71 7.62 6.90
N ALA A 51 8.87 8.91 6.58
CA ALA A 51 7.79 9.74 6.07
C ALA A 51 7.20 9.17 4.76
N ILE A 52 5.88 9.25 4.63
CA ILE A 52 5.16 8.83 3.42
C ILE A 52 5.18 9.99 2.42
N PRO A 53 5.80 9.85 1.23
CA PRO A 53 5.71 10.87 0.19
C PRO A 53 4.29 10.91 -0.37
N LEU A 54 3.65 12.08 -0.35
CA LEU A 54 2.33 12.25 -0.95
C LEU A 54 2.43 12.44 -2.46
N LEU A 55 2.27 11.34 -3.19
CA LEU A 55 2.12 11.37 -4.64
C LEU A 55 0.66 11.71 -5.00
N LEU A 56 0.31 13.01 -4.96
CA LEU A 56 -1.06 13.48 -5.22
C LEU A 56 -1.62 13.05 -6.59
N ASN A 57 -0.75 12.77 -7.57
CA ASN A 57 -1.15 12.38 -8.93
C ASN A 57 -1.01 10.87 -9.20
N ALA A 58 -0.71 10.06 -8.18
CA ALA A 58 -0.55 8.63 -8.39
C ALA A 58 -1.88 7.94 -8.79
N ILE A 59 -1.76 6.86 -9.55
CA ILE A 59 -2.90 6.06 -10.02
C ILE A 59 -3.59 5.38 -8.81
N THR A 60 -4.92 5.42 -8.80
CA THR A 60 -5.73 4.65 -7.84
C THR A 60 -6.02 3.27 -8.40
N TYR A 61 -5.55 2.22 -7.71
CA TYR A 61 -5.67 0.83 -8.16
C TYR A 61 -6.95 0.14 -7.68
N LYS A 62 -7.41 0.47 -6.47
CA LYS A 62 -8.66 -0.02 -5.89
C LYS A 62 -9.09 0.89 -4.73
N HIS A 63 -10.39 1.02 -4.54
CA HIS A 63 -10.96 1.70 -3.39
C HIS A 63 -12.21 0.96 -2.90
N GLY A 64 -12.60 1.16 -1.64
CA GLY A 64 -13.73 0.46 -1.05
C GLY A 64 -13.72 0.44 0.47
N VAL A 65 -14.80 -0.06 1.07
CA VAL A 65 -14.94 -0.10 2.53
C VAL A 65 -14.19 -1.29 3.11
N LEU A 66 -13.32 -1.02 4.09
CA LEU A 66 -12.65 -2.05 4.88
C LEU A 66 -12.79 -1.76 6.37
N THR A 67 -12.99 -2.80 7.17
CA THR A 67 -12.88 -2.66 8.63
C THR A 67 -11.52 -3.16 9.07
N ARG A 68 -10.66 -2.28 9.59
CA ARG A 68 -9.29 -2.61 10.03
C ARG A 68 -9.25 -2.97 11.51
N LYS A 69 -8.40 -3.93 11.86
CA LYS A 69 -7.88 -4.17 13.21
C LYS A 69 -6.36 -4.26 13.17
N SER A 70 -5.67 -3.45 13.98
CA SER A 70 -4.24 -3.59 14.20
C SER A 70 -3.96 -4.87 15.00
N HIS A 71 -3.03 -5.70 14.55
CA HIS A 71 -2.69 -6.97 15.19
C HIS A 71 -1.30 -6.96 15.80
N ALA A 72 -0.31 -6.40 15.09
CA ALA A 72 1.05 -6.20 15.57
C ALA A 72 1.59 -4.82 15.15
N ASP A 73 2.40 -4.22 16.02
CA ASP A 73 3.07 -2.94 15.80
C ASP A 73 4.44 -3.17 15.10
N MET A 74 5.23 -2.11 14.84
CA MET A 74 6.47 -2.19 14.04
C MET A 74 7.57 -3.07 14.65
N ASP A 75 7.52 -3.29 15.96
CA ASP A 75 8.42 -4.18 16.67
C ASP A 75 8.01 -5.66 16.57
N GLY A 76 6.95 -5.96 15.81
CA GLY A 76 6.35 -7.28 15.68
C GLY A 76 5.59 -7.71 16.94
N LYS A 77 5.53 -6.88 17.99
CA LYS A 77 4.79 -7.20 19.20
C LYS A 77 3.30 -6.97 18.97
N ARG A 78 2.47 -7.72 19.70
CA ARG A 78 1.02 -7.60 19.61
C ARG A 78 0.58 -6.20 20.02
N THR A 79 -0.24 -5.57 19.19
CA THR A 79 -0.80 -4.25 19.50
C THR A 79 -1.58 -4.29 20.83
N PRO A 80 -1.36 -3.33 21.76
CA PRO A 80 -2.06 -3.27 23.05
C PRO A 80 -3.58 -3.29 22.91
N ARG A 81 -4.28 -3.90 23.87
CA ARG A 81 -5.73 -4.17 23.80
C ARG A 81 -6.57 -2.91 23.51
N GLY A 82 -6.21 -1.77 24.07
CA GLY A 82 -6.90 -0.49 23.84
C GLY A 82 -6.79 0.07 22.41
N ARG A 83 -5.75 -0.31 21.65
CA ARG A 83 -5.54 0.12 20.25
C ARG A 83 -5.95 -0.94 19.22
N ARG A 84 -6.38 -2.12 19.67
CA ARG A 84 -6.65 -3.31 18.83
C ARG A 84 -8.11 -3.45 18.36
N GLY A 85 -8.92 -2.39 18.50
CA GLY A 85 -10.32 -2.40 18.10
C GLY A 85 -10.50 -2.47 16.58
N TRP A 86 -11.63 -3.05 16.14
CA TRP A 86 -12.06 -2.96 14.74
C TRP A 86 -12.60 -1.55 14.47
N LYS A 87 -12.12 -0.92 13.39
CA LYS A 87 -12.55 0.42 12.96
C LYS A 87 -12.84 0.39 11.47
N LYS A 88 -13.97 0.98 11.07
CA LYS A 88 -14.38 1.09 9.66
C LYS A 88 -13.63 2.23 9.00
N PHE A 89 -13.17 2.01 7.78
CA PHE A 89 -12.50 2.99 6.94
C PHE A 89 -12.97 2.86 5.50
N TYR A 90 -12.89 3.95 4.77
CA TYR A 90 -12.82 3.91 3.33
C TYR A 90 -11.36 3.78 2.91
N ALA A 91 -11.01 2.62 2.35
CA ALA A 91 -9.67 2.31 1.91
C ALA A 91 -9.46 2.75 0.46
N VAL A 92 -8.32 3.36 0.18
CA VAL A 92 -7.91 3.79 -1.17
C VAL A 92 -6.47 3.38 -1.39
N LEU A 93 -6.24 2.44 -2.30
CA LEU A 93 -4.89 2.06 -2.74
C LEU A 93 -4.48 2.95 -3.90
N LYS A 94 -3.62 3.93 -3.62
CA LYS A 94 -3.17 4.95 -4.57
C LYS A 94 -1.65 5.00 -4.60
N GLY A 95 -1.06 4.77 -5.77
CA GLY A 95 0.38 4.49 -5.89
C GLY A 95 0.75 3.28 -5.03
N THR A 96 1.77 3.43 -4.18
CA THR A 96 2.26 2.40 -3.25
C THR A 96 1.78 2.59 -1.81
N ILE A 97 0.72 3.37 -1.62
CA ILE A 97 0.15 3.71 -0.31
C ILE A 97 -1.32 3.29 -0.24
N LEU A 98 -1.66 2.58 0.83
CA LEU A 98 -3.04 2.29 1.22
C LEU A 98 -3.50 3.35 2.23
N TYR A 99 -4.29 4.30 1.76
CA TYR A 99 -4.92 5.31 2.60
C TYR A 99 -6.17 4.74 3.26
N LEU A 100 -6.35 5.03 4.54
CA LEU A 100 -7.49 4.56 5.33
C LEU A 100 -8.22 5.76 5.90
N GLN A 101 -9.24 6.20 5.18
CA GLN A 101 -9.99 7.41 5.47
C GLN A 101 -11.12 7.12 6.45
N LYS A 102 -11.23 7.91 7.52
CA LYS A 102 -12.26 7.68 8.55
C LYS A 102 -13.62 8.28 8.18
N ASP A 103 -13.62 9.39 7.46
CA ASP A 103 -14.82 10.11 7.06
C ASP A 103 -15.41 9.59 5.73
N GLU A 104 -16.54 10.16 5.34
CA GLU A 104 -17.18 9.91 4.05
C GLU A 104 -16.20 10.23 2.90
N TYR A 105 -15.96 9.24 2.04
CA TYR A 105 -15.03 9.36 0.92
C TYR A 105 -15.50 10.42 -0.07
N LYS A 106 -14.60 11.37 -0.36
CA LYS A 106 -14.79 12.38 -1.39
C LYS A 106 -13.52 12.43 -2.24
N PRO A 107 -13.60 12.14 -3.55
CA PRO A 107 -12.43 12.11 -4.44
C PRO A 107 -11.61 13.41 -4.41
N ASP A 108 -12.28 14.55 -4.26
CA ASP A 108 -11.68 15.89 -4.28
C ASP A 108 -11.33 16.44 -2.89
N LYS A 109 -11.54 15.64 -1.83
CA LYS A 109 -11.19 16.06 -0.46
C LYS A 109 -9.73 15.73 -0.17
N ASP A 110 -9.00 16.73 0.28
CA ASP A 110 -7.64 16.54 0.77
C ASP A 110 -7.61 15.57 1.96
N LEU A 111 -6.55 14.77 2.03
CA LEU A 111 -6.32 13.83 3.13
C LEU A 111 -6.13 14.61 4.43
N SER A 112 -6.89 14.25 5.47
CA SER A 112 -6.69 14.84 6.79
C SER A 112 -5.40 14.31 7.43
N GLU A 113 -4.86 15.02 8.42
CA GLU A 113 -3.70 14.54 9.19
C GLU A 113 -3.95 13.16 9.83
N VAL A 114 -5.20 12.90 10.21
CA VAL A 114 -5.63 11.60 10.75
C VAL A 114 -5.58 10.50 9.69
N ASP A 115 -5.99 10.79 8.45
CA ASP A 115 -5.94 9.82 7.35
C ASP A 115 -4.49 9.48 6.99
N LEU A 116 -3.62 10.49 7.01
CA LEU A 116 -2.18 10.31 6.79
C LEU A 116 -1.53 9.46 7.88
N LYS A 117 -1.91 9.66 9.15
CA LYS A 117 -1.46 8.81 10.27
C LYS A 117 -1.93 7.36 10.17
N ASN A 118 -3.03 7.11 9.44
CA ASN A 118 -3.54 5.78 9.18
C ASN A 118 -3.04 5.15 7.88
N ALA A 119 -2.31 5.90 7.05
CA ALA A 119 -1.79 5.42 5.78
C ALA A 119 -0.76 4.30 5.99
N VAL A 120 -0.80 3.31 5.08
CA VAL A 120 0.06 2.13 5.14
C VAL A 120 0.86 2.04 3.85
N ARG A 121 2.19 2.03 3.95
CA ARG A 121 3.09 1.74 2.83
C ARG A 121 2.98 0.26 2.49
N ILE A 122 2.81 -0.05 1.20
CA ILE A 122 2.64 -1.44 0.74
C ILE A 122 3.89 -2.02 0.05
N HIS A 123 5.00 -1.28 0.00
CA HIS A 123 6.29 -1.85 -0.45
C HIS A 123 6.63 -3.10 0.37
N HIS A 124 6.89 -4.20 -0.34
CA HIS A 124 7.13 -5.54 0.21
C HIS A 124 6.05 -6.04 1.17
N ALA A 125 4.84 -5.48 1.11
CA ALA A 125 3.73 -5.98 1.88
C ALA A 125 3.20 -7.28 1.26
N LEU A 126 2.65 -8.13 2.11
CA LEU A 126 1.98 -9.36 1.72
C LEU A 126 0.57 -9.36 2.30
N ALA A 127 -0.41 -9.45 1.40
CA ALA A 127 -1.80 -9.73 1.75
C ALA A 127 -2.10 -11.21 1.55
N THR A 128 -2.72 -11.86 2.54
CA THR A 128 -3.21 -13.24 2.44
C THR A 128 -4.59 -13.37 3.06
N ARG A 129 -5.32 -14.45 2.75
CA ARG A 129 -6.48 -14.84 3.56
C ARG A 129 -6.04 -15.07 5.01
N ALA A 130 -6.82 -14.59 5.98
CA ALA A 130 -6.59 -14.85 7.39
C ALA A 130 -7.23 -16.18 7.81
N SER A 131 -6.72 -17.30 7.29
CA SER A 131 -7.28 -18.65 7.56
C SER A 131 -7.25 -19.02 9.05
N ASP A 132 -6.35 -18.40 9.82
CA ASP A 132 -6.22 -18.54 11.26
C ASP A 132 -7.19 -17.66 12.07
N TYR A 133 -8.07 -16.90 11.42
CA TYR A 133 -9.01 -15.98 12.07
C TYR A 133 -10.48 -16.33 11.79
N SER A 134 -11.14 -16.95 12.77
CA SER A 134 -12.52 -17.44 12.64
C SER A 134 -13.61 -16.50 13.15
N LYS A 135 -13.26 -15.38 13.82
CA LYS A 135 -14.24 -14.52 14.50
C LYS A 135 -15.09 -13.66 13.57
N LYS A 136 -14.61 -13.42 12.35
CA LYS A 136 -15.30 -12.66 11.30
C LYS A 136 -15.00 -13.31 9.96
N PRO A 137 -15.98 -13.39 9.04
CA PRO A 137 -15.75 -13.85 7.68
C PRO A 137 -14.97 -12.79 6.87
N ASN A 138 -14.46 -13.19 5.71
CA ASN A 138 -13.89 -12.29 4.70
C ASN A 138 -12.76 -11.41 5.24
N VAL A 139 -11.90 -11.99 6.07
CA VAL A 139 -10.75 -11.29 6.67
C VAL A 139 -9.47 -11.61 5.90
N LEU A 140 -8.84 -10.56 5.38
CA LEU A 140 -7.47 -10.62 4.87
C LEU A 140 -6.49 -10.13 5.95
N LYS A 141 -5.28 -10.69 5.91
CA LYS A 141 -4.14 -10.32 6.75
C LYS A 141 -3.12 -9.61 5.88
N LEU A 142 -2.80 -8.36 6.23
CA LEU A 142 -1.76 -7.58 5.59
C LEU A 142 -0.55 -7.52 6.53
N LYS A 143 0.60 -8.02 6.08
CA LYS A 143 1.88 -7.85 6.78
C LYS A 143 2.77 -6.93 5.96
N THR A 144 3.27 -5.87 6.58
CA THR A 144 4.14 -4.86 5.93
C THR A 144 5.62 -5.17 6.11
N SER A 145 6.48 -4.49 5.34
CA SER A 145 7.95 -4.59 5.43
C SER A 145 8.49 -4.25 6.83
N ASP A 146 7.82 -3.34 7.53
CA ASP A 146 8.14 -2.94 8.90
C ASP A 146 7.40 -3.75 9.96
N TRP A 147 7.01 -4.99 9.65
CA TRP A 147 6.51 -5.99 10.60
C TRP A 147 5.16 -5.72 11.25
N ARG A 148 4.51 -4.61 10.91
CA ARG A 148 3.13 -4.39 11.30
C ARG A 148 2.24 -5.45 10.66
N VAL A 149 1.24 -5.88 11.43
CA VAL A 149 0.22 -6.82 10.94
C VAL A 149 -1.13 -6.18 11.14
N PHE A 150 -1.90 -6.11 10.07
CA PHE A 150 -3.27 -5.64 10.05
C PHE A 150 -4.21 -6.77 9.62
N LEU A 151 -5.40 -6.80 10.21
CA LEU A 151 -6.51 -7.59 9.72
C LEU A 151 -7.53 -6.64 9.11
N PHE A 152 -7.99 -6.92 7.89
CA PHE A 152 -9.04 -6.16 7.24
C PHE A 152 -10.21 -7.08 6.93
N GLN A 153 -11.40 -6.72 7.41
CA GLN A 153 -12.64 -7.36 7.01
C GLN A 153 -13.19 -6.65 5.77
N ALA A 154 -13.39 -7.40 4.70
CA ALA A 154 -14.08 -6.94 3.49
C ALA A 154 -15.58 -7.25 3.54
N PRO A 155 -16.41 -6.59 2.71
CA PRO A 155 -17.85 -6.84 2.66
C PRO A 155 -18.22 -8.25 2.18
N SER A 156 -17.45 -8.80 1.23
CA SER A 156 -17.68 -10.12 0.63
C SER A 156 -16.35 -10.88 0.42
N GLU A 157 -16.42 -12.16 0.04
CA GLU A 157 -15.24 -12.97 -0.26
C GLU A 157 -14.55 -12.47 -1.54
N GLU A 158 -15.32 -12.09 -2.56
CA GLU A 158 -14.82 -11.54 -3.82
C GLU A 158 -14.06 -10.23 -3.57
N GLU A 159 -14.60 -9.35 -2.72
CA GLU A 159 -13.91 -8.12 -2.34
C GLU A 159 -12.64 -8.41 -1.56
N MET A 160 -12.66 -9.38 -0.63
CA MET A 160 -11.45 -9.79 0.10
C MET A 160 -10.36 -10.26 -0.88
N MET A 161 -10.70 -11.13 -1.82
CA MET A 161 -9.76 -11.66 -2.81
C MET A 161 -9.26 -10.57 -3.76
N SER A 162 -10.14 -9.68 -4.22
CA SER A 162 -9.80 -8.53 -5.05
C SER A 162 -8.81 -7.58 -4.35
N TRP A 163 -8.99 -7.32 -3.05
CA TRP A 163 -8.04 -6.56 -2.24
C TRP A 163 -6.69 -7.26 -2.10
N ILE A 164 -6.69 -8.57 -1.83
CA ILE A 164 -5.45 -9.37 -1.73
C ILE A 164 -4.67 -9.28 -3.03
N LEU A 165 -5.32 -9.54 -4.17
CA LEU A 165 -4.71 -9.52 -5.49
C LEU A 165 -4.11 -8.15 -5.79
N ARG A 166 -4.89 -7.07 -5.61
CA ARG A 166 -4.43 -5.74 -5.98
C ARG A 166 -3.28 -5.25 -5.12
N ILE A 167 -3.29 -5.53 -3.82
CA ILE A 167 -2.18 -5.16 -2.93
C ILE A 167 -0.91 -5.92 -3.31
N ASN A 168 -1.01 -7.23 -3.53
CA ASN A 168 0.15 -8.06 -3.88
C ASN A 168 0.73 -7.68 -5.25
N LEU A 169 -0.12 -7.40 -6.23
CA LEU A 169 0.31 -6.93 -7.55
C LEU A 169 1.10 -5.63 -7.46
N VAL A 170 0.56 -4.61 -6.77
CA VAL A 170 1.24 -3.32 -6.64
C VAL A 170 2.54 -3.48 -5.84
N ALA A 171 2.56 -4.32 -4.81
CA ALA A 171 3.79 -4.64 -4.09
C ALA A 171 4.84 -5.31 -5.01
N ALA A 172 4.44 -6.27 -5.85
CA ALA A 172 5.35 -6.97 -6.76
C ALA A 172 5.91 -6.04 -7.86
N LEU A 173 5.07 -5.17 -8.41
CA LEU A 173 5.45 -4.23 -9.48
C LEU A 173 6.38 -3.12 -9.00
N PHE A 174 6.13 -2.56 -7.81
CA PHE A 174 6.82 -1.34 -7.38
C PHE A 174 7.86 -1.54 -6.28
N SER A 175 7.97 -2.70 -5.65
CA SER A 175 9.00 -2.87 -4.61
C SER A 175 10.40 -2.99 -5.20
N ALA A 176 11.30 -2.08 -4.83
CA ALA A 176 12.72 -2.18 -5.19
C ALA A 176 13.38 -3.42 -4.57
N PRO A 177 14.43 -4.00 -5.17
CA PRO A 177 15.12 -5.16 -4.61
C PRO A 177 15.70 -4.88 -3.22
N ALA A 178 15.83 -5.93 -2.40
CA ALA A 178 16.45 -5.83 -1.08
C ALA A 178 17.90 -5.33 -1.20
N PHE A 179 18.37 -4.57 -0.20
CA PHE A 179 19.76 -4.12 -0.18
C PHE A 179 20.71 -5.33 -0.13
N PRO A 180 21.88 -5.27 -0.81
CA PRO A 180 22.88 -6.31 -0.70
C PRO A 180 23.30 -6.48 0.76
N ALA A 181 23.49 -7.73 1.19
CA ALA A 181 23.93 -8.01 2.55
C ALA A 181 25.29 -7.34 2.81
N ALA A 182 25.44 -6.70 3.97
CA ALA A 182 26.71 -6.10 4.36
C ALA A 182 27.81 -7.18 4.41
N ILE A 183 28.97 -6.90 3.80
CA ILE A 183 30.07 -7.84 3.55
C ILE A 183 30.58 -8.52 4.84
N GLY A 184 30.44 -7.89 6.01
CA GLY A 184 30.79 -8.46 7.32
C GLY A 184 29.72 -9.33 8.00
N SER A 185 28.49 -9.38 7.47
CA SER A 185 27.34 -10.05 8.10
C SER A 185 27.23 -11.54 7.79
N MET A 186 28.12 -12.10 6.97
CA MET A 186 27.97 -13.45 6.41
C MET A 186 28.08 -14.60 7.44
N LYS A 187 28.49 -14.33 8.68
CA LYS A 187 28.60 -15.35 9.74
C LYS A 187 27.29 -15.63 10.48
N LYS A 188 26.26 -14.80 10.34
CA LYS A 188 24.98 -14.94 11.06
C LYS A 188 23.80 -14.59 10.17
N PHE A 189 22.67 -15.25 10.40
CA PHE A 189 21.44 -14.90 9.71
C PHE A 189 20.99 -13.49 10.10
N CYS A 190 20.92 -12.62 9.10
CA CYS A 190 20.32 -11.30 9.21
C CYS A 190 19.22 -11.18 8.17
N ARG A 191 18.07 -10.63 8.57
CA ARG A 191 16.97 -10.36 7.65
C ARG A 191 17.41 -9.32 6.61
N PRO A 192 17.08 -9.50 5.32
CA PRO A 192 17.38 -8.50 4.31
C PRO A 192 16.73 -7.15 4.64
N LEU A 193 17.45 -6.06 4.37
CA LEU A 193 16.92 -4.71 4.50
C LEU A 193 16.10 -4.37 3.24
N LEU A 194 14.85 -4.00 3.45
CA LEU A 194 13.88 -3.75 2.38
C LEU A 194 13.67 -2.24 2.20
N PRO A 195 14.00 -1.68 1.03
CA PRO A 195 13.76 -0.26 0.76
C PRO A 195 12.26 0.06 0.66
N SER A 196 11.89 1.29 1.00
CA SER A 196 10.53 1.80 0.78
C SER A 196 10.42 2.64 -0.50
N SER A 197 11.30 2.39 -1.47
CA SER A 197 11.36 3.08 -2.76
C SER A 197 10.73 2.24 -3.88
N SER A 198 10.31 2.94 -4.93
CA SER A 198 9.90 2.30 -6.17
C SER A 198 11.09 1.65 -6.88
N THR A 199 10.89 0.47 -7.45
CA THR A 199 11.90 -0.19 -8.28
C THR A 199 12.26 0.67 -9.50
N ARG A 200 13.54 0.64 -9.89
CA ARG A 200 14.04 1.25 -11.14
C ARG A 200 14.17 0.21 -12.27
N LEU A 201 13.85 -1.06 -11.96
CA LEU A 201 13.93 -2.16 -12.91
C LEU A 201 12.75 -2.10 -13.89
N SER A 202 12.98 -2.55 -15.12
CA SER A 202 11.89 -2.81 -16.06
C SER A 202 10.99 -3.96 -15.55
N GLN A 203 9.79 -4.12 -16.11
CA GLN A 203 8.89 -5.20 -15.70
C GLN A 203 9.53 -6.58 -15.90
N GLU A 204 10.26 -6.79 -16.99
CA GLU A 204 10.96 -8.06 -17.30
C GLU A 204 12.12 -8.32 -16.33
N GLU A 205 12.88 -7.30 -15.96
CA GLU A 205 13.94 -7.40 -14.95
C GLU A 205 13.37 -7.66 -13.56
N GLN A 206 12.26 -7.00 -13.22
CA GLN A 206 11.55 -7.21 -11.96
C GLN A 206 11.05 -8.65 -11.86
N LEU A 207 10.46 -9.20 -12.93
CA LEU A 207 10.04 -10.60 -12.99
C LEU A 207 11.22 -11.55 -12.82
N ARG A 208 12.31 -11.37 -13.57
CA ARG A 208 13.54 -12.18 -13.41
C ARG A 208 14.10 -12.12 -11.99
N SER A 209 14.04 -10.95 -11.35
CA SER A 209 14.46 -10.77 -9.96
C SER A 209 13.58 -11.58 -9.00
N HIS A 210 12.26 -11.53 -9.15
CA HIS A 210 11.33 -12.33 -8.35
C HIS A 210 11.53 -13.83 -8.55
N GLU A 211 11.71 -14.30 -9.79
CA GLU A 211 12.00 -15.71 -10.09
C GLU A 211 13.32 -16.17 -9.48
N THR A 212 14.36 -15.34 -9.57
CA THR A 212 15.68 -15.64 -8.99
C THR A 212 15.58 -15.71 -7.47
N LYS A 213 14.89 -14.74 -6.85
CA LYS A 213 14.65 -14.72 -5.42
C LYS A 213 13.85 -15.95 -4.97
N LEU A 214 12.84 -16.36 -5.74
CA LEU A 214 12.05 -17.55 -5.48
C LEU A 214 12.90 -18.82 -5.48
N LYS A 215 13.77 -18.98 -6.48
CA LYS A 215 14.73 -20.09 -6.56
C LYS A 215 15.67 -20.09 -5.35
N GLN A 216 16.21 -18.93 -4.99
CA GLN A 216 17.07 -18.77 -3.82
C GLN A 216 16.36 -19.17 -2.51
N ILE A 217 15.16 -18.63 -2.24
CA ILE A 217 14.38 -18.96 -1.03
C ILE A 217 14.09 -20.46 -0.98
N THR A 218 13.76 -21.08 -2.12
CA THR A 218 13.47 -22.51 -2.19
C THR A 218 14.69 -23.34 -1.76
N LEU A 219 15.88 -23.00 -2.27
CA LEU A 219 17.13 -23.65 -1.88
C LEU A 219 17.45 -23.41 -0.39
N GLU A 220 17.26 -22.19 0.11
CA GLU A 220 17.49 -21.86 1.53
C GLU A 220 16.53 -22.64 2.46
N VAL A 221 15.28 -22.86 2.05
CA VAL A 221 14.32 -23.70 2.78
C VAL A 221 14.77 -25.16 2.84
N GLU A 222 15.19 -25.71 1.70
CA GLU A 222 15.68 -27.10 1.63
C GLU A 222 16.95 -27.29 2.47
N GLU A 223 17.91 -26.37 2.38
CA GLU A 223 19.11 -26.37 3.22
C GLU A 223 18.75 -26.27 4.71
N HIS A 224 17.85 -25.34 5.07
CA HIS A 224 17.43 -25.15 6.44
C HIS A 224 16.73 -26.38 7.03
N SER A 225 15.88 -27.04 6.24
CA SER A 225 15.21 -28.29 6.67
C SER A 225 16.16 -29.47 6.84
N ARG A 226 17.29 -29.49 6.12
CA ARG A 226 18.30 -30.57 6.21
C ARG A 226 19.21 -30.46 7.43
N ASN A 227 19.30 -29.28 8.03
CA ASN A 227 20.23 -28.98 9.11
C ASN A 227 19.49 -28.57 10.41
N PRO A 228 18.65 -29.44 11.01
CA PRO A 228 17.98 -29.11 12.28
C PRO A 228 19.00 -28.95 13.42
N PRO A 229 18.81 -27.98 14.33
CA PRO A 229 19.72 -27.76 15.45
C PRO A 229 19.59 -28.89 16.48
N ASP A 230 20.68 -29.18 17.19
CA ASP A 230 20.65 -30.10 18.33
C ASP A 230 19.78 -29.51 19.45
N LEU A 231 18.66 -30.19 19.75
CA LEU A 231 17.58 -29.73 20.64
C LEU A 231 17.98 -29.76 22.13
N THR A 232 19.16 -30.27 22.46
CA THR A 232 19.57 -30.58 23.83
C THR A 232 19.93 -29.35 24.66
N LEU A 233 20.24 -28.20 24.06
CA LEU A 233 20.53 -26.96 24.76
C LEU A 233 19.93 -25.75 24.01
N LYS A 234 19.32 -24.80 24.74
CA LYS A 234 18.91 -23.49 24.18
C LYS A 234 20.16 -22.68 23.85
N THR A 235 20.83 -23.03 22.78
CA THR A 235 22.02 -22.35 22.28
C THR A 235 21.61 -21.17 21.41
N LYS A 236 22.51 -20.20 21.29
CA LYS A 236 22.36 -19.07 20.37
C LYS A 236 22.08 -19.51 18.93
N GLU A 237 22.64 -20.66 18.52
CA GLU A 237 22.41 -21.29 17.23
C GLU A 237 20.95 -21.76 17.05
N SER A 238 20.34 -22.33 18.08
CA SER A 238 18.92 -22.71 18.05
C SER A 238 17.99 -21.50 17.88
N GLU A 239 18.34 -20.35 18.46
CA GLU A 239 17.58 -19.10 18.29
C GLU A 239 17.74 -18.52 16.88
N GLU A 240 18.96 -18.54 16.34
CA GLU A 240 19.25 -18.12 14.96
C GLU A 240 18.52 -19.01 13.95
N TYR A 241 18.51 -20.33 14.17
CA TYR A 241 17.75 -21.28 13.35
C TYR A 241 16.26 -20.93 13.34
N ARG A 242 15.65 -20.74 14.52
CA ARG A 242 14.22 -20.36 14.62
C ARG A 242 13.90 -19.02 13.95
N LEU A 243 14.84 -18.07 13.99
CA LEU A 243 14.65 -16.79 13.32
C LEU A 243 14.70 -16.93 11.79
N LYS A 244 15.64 -17.74 11.27
CA LYS A 244 15.72 -18.08 9.84
C LYS A 244 14.48 -18.86 9.39
N GLU A 245 14.01 -19.82 10.19
CA GLU A 245 12.78 -20.58 9.93
C GLU A 245 11.56 -19.66 9.79
N HIS A 246 11.40 -18.73 10.73
CA HIS A 246 10.28 -17.79 10.73
C HIS A 246 10.34 -16.84 9.53
N TYR A 247 11.54 -16.43 9.10
CA TYR A 247 11.72 -15.63 7.89
C TYR A 247 11.38 -16.43 6.62
N LEU A 248 11.94 -17.62 6.47
CA LEU A 248 11.70 -18.48 5.30
C LEU A 248 10.23 -18.89 5.19
N THR A 249 9.57 -19.17 6.31
CA THR A 249 8.12 -19.45 6.35
C THR A 249 7.30 -18.24 5.89
N PHE A 250 7.77 -17.03 6.16
CA PHE A 250 7.10 -15.81 5.69
C PHE A 250 7.29 -15.61 4.18
N GLU A 251 8.51 -15.79 3.67
CA GLU A 251 8.82 -15.65 2.24
C GLU A 251 8.15 -16.75 1.38
N THR A 252 8.08 -17.98 1.87
CA THR A 252 7.35 -19.08 1.18
C THR A 252 5.84 -18.87 1.14
N LYS A 253 5.26 -18.17 2.12
CA LYS A 253 3.85 -17.73 2.03
C LYS A 253 3.65 -16.65 0.98
N LEU A 254 4.68 -15.84 0.71
CA LEU A 254 4.68 -14.88 -0.40
C LEU A 254 4.60 -15.62 -1.75
N ARG A 255 5.36 -16.71 -1.89
CA ARG A 255 5.28 -17.63 -3.05
C ARG A 255 3.87 -18.19 -3.23
N ALA A 256 3.31 -18.84 -2.21
CA ALA A 256 1.98 -19.46 -2.33
C ALA A 256 0.89 -18.43 -2.68
N ALA A 257 1.01 -17.20 -2.16
CA ALA A 257 0.10 -16.11 -2.53
C ALA A 257 0.28 -15.64 -3.99
N SER A 258 1.48 -15.79 -4.57
CA SER A 258 1.74 -15.54 -6.00
C SER A 258 1.15 -16.64 -6.87
N ASP A 259 1.30 -17.91 -6.48
CA ASP A 259 0.72 -19.05 -7.22
C ASP A 259 -0.81 -18.99 -7.23
N ASP A 260 -1.43 -18.43 -6.18
CA ASP A 260 -2.86 -18.14 -6.16
C ASP A 260 -3.22 -16.89 -6.98
N LEU A 261 -2.30 -15.93 -7.14
CA LEU A 261 -2.49 -14.75 -7.98
C LEU A 261 -2.68 -15.14 -9.45
N ASP A 262 -1.85 -16.05 -9.98
CA ASP A 262 -1.92 -16.53 -11.36
C ASP A 262 -3.25 -17.25 -11.64
N LYS A 263 -3.74 -18.02 -10.65
CA LYS A 263 -5.06 -18.69 -10.74
C LYS A 263 -6.20 -17.69 -10.73
N ILE A 264 -6.09 -16.62 -9.93
CA ILE A 264 -7.12 -15.57 -9.84
C ILE A 264 -7.09 -14.68 -11.08
N GLU A 265 -5.92 -14.35 -11.62
CA GLU A 265 -5.76 -13.62 -12.88
C GLU A 265 -6.36 -14.41 -14.05
N ALA A 266 -6.11 -15.71 -14.14
CA ALA A 266 -6.76 -16.58 -15.11
C ALA A 266 -8.29 -16.60 -14.95
N TYR A 267 -8.80 -16.51 -13.72
CA TYR A 267 -10.23 -16.46 -13.44
C TYR A 267 -10.88 -15.12 -13.80
N ILE A 268 -10.13 -14.01 -13.69
CA ILE A 268 -10.59 -12.65 -13.99
C ILE A 268 -10.43 -12.31 -15.48
N LEU A 269 -9.37 -12.77 -16.14
CA LEU A 269 -9.14 -12.58 -17.58
C LEU A 269 -9.86 -13.62 -18.44
N GLY A 270 -10.17 -14.79 -17.89
CA GLY A 270 -10.93 -15.85 -18.58
C GLY A 270 -12.46 -15.71 -18.49
N GLY A 271 -12.96 -14.78 -17.68
CA GLY A 271 -14.37 -14.39 -17.65
C GLY A 271 -14.58 -13.17 -18.54
N GLU A 272 -15.13 -13.38 -19.73
CA GLU A 272 -15.57 -12.31 -20.62
C GLU A 272 -16.36 -11.24 -19.84
N ALA A 273 -15.86 -10.01 -19.86
CA ALA A 273 -16.63 -8.86 -19.42
C ALA A 273 -17.81 -8.68 -20.39
N PRO A 274 -19.08 -8.70 -19.93
CA PRO A 274 -20.15 -8.16 -20.75
C PRO A 274 -20.03 -6.64 -20.73
N ASP A 275 -19.95 -6.05 -21.92
CA ASP A 275 -19.92 -4.62 -22.20
C ASP A 275 -20.71 -3.78 -21.18
N GLY A 276 -19.96 -3.07 -20.34
CA GLY A 276 -20.48 -2.10 -19.38
C GLY A 276 -20.63 -0.73 -20.05
N TYR A 277 -21.72 -0.56 -20.77
CA TYR A 277 -22.20 0.70 -21.36
C TYR A 277 -21.87 1.93 -20.50
N LEU A 278 -21.18 2.89 -21.14
CA LEU A 278 -21.11 4.28 -20.72
C LEU A 278 -22.53 4.83 -20.49
N ARG A 279 -22.97 4.87 -19.22
CA ARG A 279 -24.15 5.63 -18.81
C ARG A 279 -23.82 7.11 -18.94
N LYS A 280 -24.07 7.67 -20.12
CA LYS A 280 -24.20 9.12 -20.31
C LYS A 280 -25.27 9.63 -19.35
N THR A 281 -24.85 10.49 -18.43
CA THR A 281 -25.70 11.25 -17.53
C THR A 281 -26.71 12.07 -18.34
N GLN A 282 -27.98 11.98 -17.95
CA GLN A 282 -29.04 12.83 -18.47
C GLN A 282 -28.77 14.29 -18.09
N SER A 283 -28.82 15.18 -19.07
CA SER A 283 -28.94 16.61 -18.89
C SER A 283 -30.15 17.12 -19.65
N SER A 284 -30.90 18.00 -18.99
CA SER A 284 -32.23 18.58 -19.24
C SER A 284 -32.62 18.94 -20.68
N PRO A 285 -33.93 19.00 -20.99
CA PRO A 285 -34.42 19.40 -22.31
C PRO A 285 -34.19 20.89 -22.56
N ALA A 286 -33.53 21.20 -23.66
CA ALA A 286 -33.35 22.55 -24.16
C ALA A 286 -34.65 23.06 -24.82
N LEU A 287 -35.03 24.29 -24.43
CA LEU A 287 -36.02 25.14 -25.07
C LEU A 287 -35.69 25.33 -26.56
N SER A 288 -36.57 24.89 -27.45
CA SER A 288 -36.56 25.31 -28.86
C SER A 288 -37.50 26.50 -29.05
N HIS A 289 -36.91 27.67 -29.30
CA HIS A 289 -37.59 28.81 -29.89
C HIS A 289 -37.33 28.84 -31.41
N GLY A 290 -38.41 28.83 -32.19
CA GLY A 290 -38.60 29.76 -33.30
C GLY A 290 -38.06 29.41 -34.68
N ARG A 291 -38.96 28.92 -35.56
CA ARG A 291 -39.18 29.33 -36.97
C ARG A 291 -40.38 28.49 -37.46
N GLY A 292 -41.53 29.00 -37.89
CA GLY A 292 -41.89 30.29 -38.45
C GLY A 292 -42.19 30.14 -39.94
N SER A 293 -43.44 29.79 -40.30
CA SER A 293 -44.15 30.32 -41.48
C SER A 293 -45.55 29.70 -41.69
N ASN A 294 -46.56 30.55 -41.46
CA ASN A 294 -47.80 30.82 -42.22
C ASN A 294 -48.86 29.76 -42.54
N GLY A 295 -50.11 30.11 -42.15
CA GLY A 295 -51.35 29.50 -42.65
C GLY A 295 -52.66 30.01 -42.01
N ARG A 296 -52.90 31.33 -42.02
CA ARG A 296 -54.19 32.06 -42.19
C ARG A 296 -55.54 31.40 -41.78
N ALA A 297 -56.28 32.03 -40.87
CA ALA A 297 -57.75 32.27 -40.98
C ALA A 297 -58.24 33.26 -39.91
N GLU A 298 -59.26 34.04 -40.29
CA GLU A 298 -59.78 35.29 -39.72
C GLU A 298 -60.74 35.11 -38.53
N GLY A 299 -60.95 36.18 -37.74
CA GLY A 299 -62.09 36.29 -36.81
C GLY A 299 -62.05 37.55 -35.94
N LYS A 300 -62.98 38.48 -36.19
CA LYS A 300 -63.10 39.84 -35.65
C LYS A 300 -63.73 39.92 -34.24
N SER A 301 -63.66 41.14 -33.67
CA SER A 301 -64.54 41.79 -32.67
C SER A 301 -64.20 41.52 -31.19
N SER A 302 -64.35 42.43 -30.22
CA SER A 302 -64.60 43.88 -30.15
C SER A 302 -64.62 44.29 -28.67
N LEU A 303 -64.20 45.53 -28.40
CA LEU A 303 -64.71 46.45 -27.37
C LEU A 303 -64.44 46.21 -25.87
N ALA A 304 -64.27 47.37 -25.23
CA ALA A 304 -63.98 47.66 -23.83
C ALA A 304 -65.14 47.34 -22.88
N ASP A 305 -64.86 47.22 -21.58
CA ASP A 305 -65.35 48.22 -20.63
C ASP A 305 -64.77 48.07 -19.21
N GLN A 306 -64.75 49.22 -18.54
CA GLN A 306 -64.59 49.48 -17.12
C GLN A 306 -65.46 48.59 -16.22
N GLU A 307 -65.05 48.38 -14.96
CA GLU A 307 -65.62 49.03 -13.75
C GLU A 307 -65.33 48.21 -12.47
N GLN A 308 -65.71 48.80 -11.34
CA GLN A 308 -65.16 48.74 -9.99
C GLN A 308 -65.79 47.67 -9.07
N ARG A 309 -65.22 47.62 -7.84
CA ARG A 309 -65.77 47.09 -6.56
C ARG A 309 -65.74 45.55 -6.44
N SER A 310 -65.32 44.95 -5.32
CA SER A 310 -65.21 45.38 -3.91
C SER A 310 -63.96 44.83 -3.24
#